data_AF-A0A3L7WVA4-F1
#
_entry.id   AF-A0A3L7WVA4-F1
#
_cell.length_a   1.000
_cell.length_b   1.000
_cell.length_c   1.000
_cell.angle_alpha   90.00
_cell.angle_beta   90.00
_cell.angle_gamma   90.00
#
_symmetry.space_group_name_H-M   'P 1'
#
loop_
_entity.id
_entity.type
_entity.pdbx_description
1 polymer ?
#
loop_
_entity_poly.entity_id
_entity_poly.type
_entity_poly.pdbx_seq_one_letter_code
_entity_poly.pdbx_strand_id
1 'polypeptide(L)'
;TGASAIAAADAGLKGADVTLLELRLSDGLAGKGVCFFTGTVSAVEIAVELASAAVSPGHFLHAVVIPQLSPEIAATLHTSSIFSQNLQK
;
A
#
# COMPACT_ATOMS: atom_id res chain seq x y z
N THR A 1 -6.00 -13.31 -2.94
CA THR A 1 -5.42 -12.39 -1.94
C THR A 1 -4.60 -11.27 -2.60
N GLY A 2 -3.87 -11.51 -3.71
CA GLY A 2 -3.36 -10.42 -4.57
C GLY A 2 -4.47 -9.52 -5.15
N ALA A 3 -5.58 -10.10 -5.62
CA ALA A 3 -6.78 -9.33 -6.00
C ALA A 3 -7.35 -8.48 -4.85
N SER A 4 -7.26 -8.96 -3.60
CA SER A 4 -7.69 -8.20 -2.42
C SER A 4 -6.79 -7.00 -2.16
N ALA A 5 -5.48 -7.10 -2.42
CA ALA A 5 -4.57 -5.97 -2.31
C ALA A 5 -4.83 -4.91 -3.40
N ILE A 6 -5.18 -5.34 -4.61
CA ILE A 6 -5.62 -4.41 -5.69
C ILE A 6 -6.91 -3.70 -5.28
N ALA A 7 -7.90 -4.44 -4.78
CA ALA A 7 -9.17 -3.86 -4.32
C ALA A 7 -8.97 -2.88 -3.16
N ALA A 8 -8.09 -3.20 -2.20
CA ALA A 8 -7.72 -2.30 -1.12
C ALA A 8 -7.06 -1.02 -1.63
N ALA A 9 -6.10 -1.14 -2.55
CA ALA A 9 -5.44 0.01 -3.17
C ALA A 9 -6.42 0.92 -3.92
N ASP A 10 -7.34 0.34 -4.69
CA ASP A 10 -8.39 1.06 -5.42
C ASP A 10 -9.33 1.81 -4.48
N ALA A 11 -9.79 1.15 -3.41
CA ALA A 11 -10.68 1.76 -2.43
C ALA A 11 -10.02 2.92 -1.68
N GLY A 12 -8.77 2.75 -1.23
CA GLY A 12 -8.01 3.81 -0.56
C GLY A 12 -7.76 5.03 -1.46
N LEU A 13 -7.34 4.79 -2.71
CA LEU A 13 -7.09 5.86 -3.70
C LEU A 13 -8.35 6.65 -4.07
N LYS A 14 -9.48 5.97 -4.22
CA LYS A 14 -10.76 6.64 -4.56
C LYS A 14 -11.38 7.36 -3.37
N GLY A 15 -11.07 6.91 -2.17
CA GLY A 15 -11.70 7.34 -0.94
C GLY A 15 -11.04 8.53 -0.24
N ALA A 16 -9.78 8.82 -0.57
CA ALA A 16 -9.02 9.87 0.08
C ALA A 16 -8.03 10.55 -0.88
N ASP A 17 -7.65 11.78 -0.55
CA ASP A 17 -6.63 12.53 -1.28
C ASP A 17 -5.22 12.04 -0.90
N VAL A 18 -4.85 10.88 -1.43
CA VAL A 18 -3.57 10.21 -1.20
C VAL A 18 -2.93 9.78 -2.52
N THR A 19 -1.62 9.59 -2.49
CA THR A 19 -0.87 8.99 -3.60
C THR A 19 -0.50 7.55 -3.24
N LEU A 20 -0.73 6.61 -4.16
CA LEU A 20 -0.22 5.25 -4.04
C LEU A 20 1.26 5.24 -4.45
N LEU A 21 2.13 4.97 -3.47
CA LEU A 21 3.57 4.87 -3.70
C LEU A 21 3.94 3.57 -4.41
N GLU A 22 3.42 2.46 -3.90
CA GLU A 22 3.73 1.13 -4.43
C GLU A 22 2.64 0.13 -4.02
N LEU A 23 2.30 -0.76 -4.95
CA LEU A 23 1.50 -1.96 -4.69
C LEU A 23 2.36 -3.18 -5.00
N ARG A 24 2.71 -3.94 -3.97
CA ARG A 24 3.49 -5.17 -4.11
C ARG A 24 2.57 -6.36 -4.04
N LEU A 25 2.54 -7.10 -5.15
CA LEU A 25 1.92 -8.42 -5.22
C LEU A 25 3.05 -9.43 -5.18
N SER A 26 2.93 -10.44 -4.34
CA SER A 26 3.96 -11.46 -4.25
C SER A 26 3.88 -12.46 -5.40
N ASP A 27 5.02 -12.69 -6.05
CA ASP A 27 5.32 -13.93 -6.78
C ASP A 27 5.98 -14.90 -5.79
N GLY A 28 5.21 -15.88 -5.29
CA GLY A 28 5.74 -16.96 -4.43
C GLY A 28 5.69 -16.73 -2.91
N LEU A 29 5.23 -15.57 -2.42
CA LEU A 29 5.12 -15.24 -0.98
C LEU A 29 3.72 -15.60 -0.43
N ALA A 30 3.26 -16.81 -0.74
CA ALA A 30 1.97 -17.38 -0.31
C ALA A 30 0.74 -16.45 -0.54
N GLY A 31 0.80 -15.56 -1.53
CA GLY A 31 -0.31 -14.69 -1.92
C GLY A 31 -0.47 -13.40 -1.12
N LYS A 32 0.47 -12.99 -0.27
CA LYS A 32 0.34 -11.71 0.46
C LYS A 32 0.56 -10.52 -0.47
N GLY A 33 -0.22 -9.46 -0.29
CA GLY A 33 -0.03 -8.19 -0.98
C GLY A 33 0.03 -7.04 0.02
N VAL A 34 0.80 -6.01 -0.30
CA VAL A 34 0.91 -4.79 0.51
C VAL A 34 0.84 -3.58 -0.41
N CYS A 35 0.12 -2.55 0.03
CA CYS A 35 0.09 -1.25 -0.62
C CYS A 35 0.58 -0.17 0.33
N PHE A 36 1.21 0.87 -0.22
CA PHE A 36 1.73 2.01 0.54
C PHE A 36 1.09 3.28 0.02
N PHE A 37 0.45 4.04 0.92
CA PHE A 37 -0.11 5.36 0.63
C PHE A 37 0.76 6.45 1.24
N THR A 38 0.80 7.61 0.60
CA THR A 38 1.40 8.83 1.15
C THR A 38 0.47 10.02 0.97
N GLY A 39 0.55 10.98 1.89
CA GLY A 39 -0.32 12.16 1.93
C GLY A 39 -0.31 12.82 3.30
N THR A 40 -1.30 13.67 3.55
CA THR A 40 -1.55 14.20 4.90
C THR A 40 -1.98 13.06 5.83
N VAL A 41 -1.65 13.14 7.13
CA VAL A 41 -1.98 12.07 8.09
C VAL A 41 -3.47 11.75 8.08
N SER A 42 -4.34 12.76 8.06
CA SER A 42 -5.79 12.58 7.97
C SER A 42 -6.24 11.88 6.69
N ALA A 43 -5.63 12.21 5.54
CA ALA A 43 -5.98 11.54 4.28
C ALA A 43 -5.50 10.08 4.28
N VAL A 44 -4.33 9.80 4.84
CA VAL A 44 -3.79 8.44 4.95
C VAL A 44 -4.63 7.59 5.91
N GLU A 45 -5.09 8.14 7.03
CA GLU A 45 -6.00 7.45 7.96
C GLU A 45 -7.30 7.03 7.26
N ILE A 46 -7.94 7.94 6.52
CA ILE A 46 -9.15 7.67 5.74
C ILE A 46 -8.86 6.61 4.66
N ALA A 47 -7.75 6.74 3.93
CA ALA A 47 -7.37 5.80 2.89
C ALA A 47 -7.19 4.38 3.47
N VAL A 48 -6.50 4.26 4.61
CA VAL A 48 -6.24 2.98 5.27
C VAL A 48 -7.52 2.34 5.79
N GLU A 49 -8.43 3.12 6.36
CA GLU A 49 -9.74 2.63 6.81
C GLU A 49 -10.54 2.04 5.64
N LEU A 50 -10.67 2.79 4.54
CA LEU A 50 -11.41 2.37 3.35
C LEU A 50 -10.75 1.18 2.64
N ALA A 51 -9.42 1.19 2.54
CA ALA A 51 -8.65 0.08 1.99
C ALA A 51 -8.86 -1.20 2.81
N SER A 52 -8.83 -1.10 4.14
CA SER A 52 -9.01 -2.25 5.05
C SER A 52 -10.44 -2.79 4.97
N ALA A 53 -11.44 -1.91 4.90
CA ALA A 53 -12.85 -2.29 4.76
C ALA A 53 -13.17 -2.98 3.42
N ALA A 54 -12.42 -2.68 2.36
CA ALA A 54 -12.59 -3.31 1.05
C ALA A 54 -12.03 -4.75 0.97
N VAL A 55 -11.24 -5.18 1.95
CA VAL A 55 -10.64 -6.52 1.97
C VAL A 55 -11.63 -7.53 2.55
N SER A 56 -11.85 -8.64 1.85
CA SER A 56 -12.73 -9.71 2.33
C SER A 56 -12.25 -10.29 3.68
N PRO A 57 -13.19 -10.73 4.55
CA PRO A 57 -12.85 -11.36 5.82
C PRO A 57 -11.86 -12.51 5.65
N GLY A 58 -10.84 -12.56 6.52
CA GLY A 58 -9.77 -13.57 6.46
C GLY A 58 -8.61 -13.26 5.51
N HIS A 59 -8.69 -12.19 4.71
CA HIS A 59 -7.58 -11.72 3.86
C HIS A 59 -6.88 -10.47 4.39
N PHE A 60 -7.51 -9.74 5.31
CA PHE A 60 -6.87 -8.62 5.98
C PHE A 60 -5.88 -9.14 7.03
N LEU A 61 -4.64 -8.65 6.98
CA LEU A 61 -3.60 -9.04 7.92
C LEU A 61 -3.32 -7.91 8.92
N HIS A 62 -2.95 -6.74 8.41
CA HIS A 62 -2.56 -5.60 9.23
C HIS A 62 -2.58 -4.31 8.42
N ALA A 63 -2.78 -3.19 9.11
CA ALA A 63 -2.57 -1.86 8.59
C ALA A 63 -2.00 -0.95 9.68
N VAL A 64 -1.16 0.00 9.28
CA VAL A 64 -0.50 0.94 10.18
C VAL A 64 -0.36 2.29 9.48
N VAL A 65 -0.54 3.36 10.25
CA VAL A 65 -0.25 4.73 9.82
C VAL A 65 1.01 5.19 10.54
N ILE A 66 1.99 5.68 9.78
CA ILE A 66 3.27 6.14 10.32
C ILE A 66 3.37 7.65 10.07
N PRO A 67 2.99 8.50 11.04
CA PRO A 67 3.18 9.95 10.93
C PRO A 67 4.67 10.28 11.04
N GLN A 68 5.10 11.36 10.35
CA GLN A 68 6.50 11.86 10.40
C GLN A 68 7.54 10.78 10.07
N LEU A 69 7.32 10.07 8.95
CA LEU A 69 8.26 9.05 8.47
C LEU A 69 9.67 9.62 8.32
N SER A 70 10.68 8.91 8.81
CA SER A 70 12.06 9.39 8.75
C SER A 70 12.50 9.60 7.29
N PRO A 71 13.32 10.64 7.00
CA PRO A 71 13.74 10.93 5.63
C PRO A 71 14.48 9.77 4.95
N GLU A 72 15.24 8.98 5.70
CA GLU A 72 15.97 7.80 5.22
C GLU A 72 15.01 6.70 4.74
N ILE A 73 13.96 6.41 5.52
CA ILE A 73 12.96 5.41 5.14
C ILE A 73 12.12 5.93 3.98
N ALA A 74 11.74 7.22 3.98
CA ALA A 74 11.03 7.83 2.87
C ALA A 74 11.82 7.72 1.56
N ALA A 75 13.12 8.04 1.58
CA ALA A 75 14.00 7.89 0.42
C ALA A 75 14.09 6.44 -0.07
N THR A 76 14.11 5.48 0.87
CA THR A 76 14.10 4.04 0.56
C THR A 76 12.80 3.60 -0.10
N LEU A 77 11.65 4.12 0.33
CA LEU A 77 10.35 3.82 -0.31
C LEU A 77 10.21 4.45 -1.69
N HIS A 78 10.80 5.63 -1.92
CA HIS A 78 10.81 6.28 -3.23
C HIS A 78 11.81 5.68 -4.21
N THR A 79 12.90 5.09 -3.73
CA THR A 79 13.87 4.40 -4.56
C THR A 79 13.33 3.00 -4.89
N SER A 80 12.65 2.90 -6.04
CA SER A 80 12.09 1.67 -6.60
C SER A 80 12.83 0.40 -6.17
N SER A 81 12.09 -0.48 -5.50
CA SER A 81 12.58 -1.78 -5.00
C SER A 81 13.07 -2.68 -6.13
N ILE A 82 13.84 -3.71 -5.77
CA ILE A 82 14.37 -4.75 -6.67
C ILE A 82 13.32 -5.31 -7.65
N PHE A 83 12.03 -5.28 -7.30
CA PHE A 83 10.93 -5.69 -8.18
C PHE A 83 10.68 -4.70 -9.32
N SER A 84 10.58 -3.40 -9.03
CA SER A 84 10.39 -2.36 -10.06
C SER A 84 11.60 -2.24 -10.99
N GLN A 85 12.81 -2.49 -10.48
CA GLN A 85 14.04 -2.48 -11.28
C GLN A 85 14.07 -3.57 -12.36
N ASN A 86 13.39 -4.70 -12.14
CA ASN A 86 13.31 -5.80 -13.11
C ASN A 86 12.20 -5.63 -14.15
N LEU A 87 11.29 -4.66 -13.97
CA LEU A 87 10.19 -4.36 -14.89
C LEU A 87 10.60 -3.40 -16.02
N GLN A 88 11.79 -2.80 -15.92
CA GLN A 88 12.37 -1.87 -16.91
C GLN A 88 13.39 -2.53 -17.86
N LYS A 89 13.55 -3.85 -17.80
CA LYS A 89 14.34 -4.65 -18.76
C LYS A 89 13.40 -5.37 -19.72
#